data_AF-A0A512C9H8-F1
#
_entry.id   AF-A0A512C9H8-F1
#
_cell.length_a   1.000
_cell.length_b   1.000
_cell.length_c   1.000
_cell.angle_alpha   90.00
_cell.angle_beta   90.00
_cell.angle_gamma   90.00
#
_symmetry.space_group_name_H-M   'P 1'
#
loop_
_entity.id
_entity.type
_entity.pdbx_description
1 polymer ?
#
loop_
_entity_poly.entity_id
_entity_poly.type
_entity_poly.pdbx_seq_one_letter_code
_entity_poly.pdbx_strand_id
1 'polypeptide(L)' 'MEKGIDQSVGEIVAANFKTAKIFTNQGIDFCCGGNMGIADACQKKGVNLDKLLQELNEVNAGNISDQYANLTAVE' A
#
# COMPACT_ATOMS: atom_id res chain seq x y z
N MET A 1 14.66 -9.43 8.85
CA MET A 1 13.47 -8.69 9.33
C MET A 1 12.73 -8.26 8.08
N GLU A 2 11.68 -9.00 7.73
CA GLU A 2 10.92 -8.85 6.48
C GLU A 2 9.90 -7.72 6.66
N LYS A 3 10.26 -6.50 6.28
CA LYS A 3 9.40 -5.31 6.41
C LYS A 3 8.76 -5.00 5.06
N GLY A 4 7.55 -5.49 4.81
CA GLY A 4 6.76 -5.10 3.62
C GLY A 4 5.31 -4.72 3.92
N ILE A 5 4.69 -5.31 4.96
CA ILE A 5 3.24 -5.16 5.22
C ILE A 5 2.96 -4.48 6.57
N ASP A 6 3.98 -4.30 7.41
CA ASP A 6 3.87 -3.63 8.72
C ASP A 6 3.83 -2.09 8.61
N GLN A 7 3.90 -1.55 7.39
CA GLN A 7 3.87 -0.12 7.18
C GLN A 7 2.44 0.41 7.27
N SER A 8 2.27 1.44 8.09
CA SER A 8 1.00 2.14 8.21
C SER A 8 0.71 2.93 6.93
N VAL A 9 -0.57 3.13 6.59
CA VAL A 9 -0.96 3.96 5.43
C VAL A 9 -0.29 5.34 5.50
N GLY A 10 -0.17 5.92 6.69
CA GLY A 10 0.52 7.19 6.91
C GLY A 10 2.02 7.14 6.61
N GLU A 11 2.72 6.05 6.96
CA GLU A 11 4.15 5.88 6.64
C GLU A 11 4.38 5.72 5.14
N ILE A 12 3.50 4.99 4.45
CA ILE A 12 3.58 4.80 2.99
C ILE A 12 3.36 6.13 2.27
N VAL A 13 2.36 6.90 2.71
CA VAL A 13 2.08 8.25 2.17
C VAL A 13 3.20 9.24 2.50
N ALA A 14 3.76 9.17 3.71
CA ALA A 14 4.90 10.00 4.11
C ALA A 14 6.18 9.66 3.32
N ALA A 15 6.41 8.38 3.02
CA ALA A 15 7.53 7.94 2.18
C ALA A 15 7.33 8.33 0.71
N ASN A 16 6.10 8.27 0.21
CA ASN A 16 5.78 8.67 -1.16
C ASN A 16 4.37 9.26 -1.26
N PHE A 17 4.27 10.59 -1.27
CA PHE A 17 2.99 11.30 -1.35
C PHE A 17 2.15 10.93 -2.59
N LYS A 18 2.75 10.40 -3.66
CA LYS A 18 2.00 9.97 -4.86
C LYS A 18 1.08 8.77 -4.54
N THR A 19 1.45 7.96 -3.55
CA THR A 19 0.64 6.84 -3.06
C THR A 19 -0.67 7.30 -2.43
N ALA A 20 -0.70 8.51 -1.85
CA ALA A 20 -1.93 9.11 -1.30
C ALA A 20 -3.06 9.12 -2.31
N LYS A 21 -2.73 9.42 -3.57
CA LYS A 21 -3.71 9.43 -4.67
C LYS A 21 -4.29 8.04 -4.94
N ILE A 22 -3.49 6.99 -4.81
CA ILE A 22 -3.94 5.60 -4.95
C ILE A 22 -4.93 5.26 -3.82
N PHE A 23 -4.58 5.58 -2.56
CA PHE A 23 -5.48 5.36 -1.42
C PHE A 23 -6.80 6.11 -1.58
N THR A 24 -6.75 7.38 -1.97
CA THR A 24 -7.95 8.19 -2.23
C THR A 24 -8.78 7.62 -3.38
N ASN A 25 -8.15 7.14 -4.46
CA ASN A 25 -8.84 6.46 -5.57
C ASN A 25 -9.57 5.19 -5.11
N GLN A 26 -9.00 4.45 -4.17
CA GLN A 26 -9.62 3.25 -3.58
C GLN A 26 -10.57 3.60 -2.42
N GLY A 27 -10.76 4.88 -2.09
CA GLY A 27 -11.65 5.33 -1.00
C GLY A 27 -11.10 5.14 0.41
N ILE A 28 -9.78 5.00 0.55
CA ILE A 28 -9.07 4.88 1.83
C ILE A 28 -8.63 6.28 2.28
N ASP A 29 -9.21 6.75 3.39
CA ASP A 29 -8.87 8.03 4.02
C ASP A 29 -7.73 7.87 5.02
N PHE A 30 -6.60 8.54 4.76
CA PHE A 30 -5.43 8.56 5.63
C PHE A 30 -5.41 9.73 6.63
N CYS A 31 -6.41 10.62 6.58
CA CYS A 31 -6.48 11.86 7.37
C CYS A 31 -6.54 11.64 8.89
N CYS A 32 -7.30 10.64 9.36
CA CYS A 32 -7.40 10.29 10.79
C CYS A 32 -6.86 8.89 11.12
N GLY A 33 -6.44 8.13 10.10
CA GLY A 33 -6.10 6.71 10.18
C GLY A 33 -4.64 6.40 9.88
N GLY A 34 -3.73 7.38 9.93
CA GLY A 34 -2.35 7.20 9.50
C GLY A 34 -1.54 6.13 10.24
N ASN A 35 -1.98 5.70 11.44
CA ASN A 35 -1.40 4.59 12.23
C ASN A 35 -2.05 3.23 11.89
N MET A 36 -3.01 3.17 10.98
CA MET A 36 -3.64 1.94 10.54
C MET A 36 -2.75 1.26 9.50
N GLY A 37 -2.49 -0.04 9.69
CA GLY A 37 -1.82 -0.86 8.69
C GLY A 37 -2.60 -0.86 7.37
N ILE A 38 -1.87 -0.94 6.25
CA ILE A 38 -2.50 -0.96 4.93
C ILE A 38 -3.50 -2.11 4.77
N ALA A 39 -3.19 -3.29 5.33
CA ALA A 39 -4.07 -4.46 5.32
C ALA A 39 -5.40 -4.19 6.04
N ASP A 40 -5.34 -3.58 7.23
CA ASP A 40 -6.54 -3.21 8.00
C ASP A 40 -7.38 -2.16 7.28
N ALA A 41 -6.73 -1.15 6.69
CA ALA A 41 -7.42 -0.11 5.92
C ALA A 41 -8.14 -0.71 4.70
N CYS A 42 -7.49 -1.64 4.00
CA CYS A 42 -8.07 -2.40 2.91
C CYS A 42 -9.26 -3.25 3.37
N GLN A 43 -9.09 -4.03 4.43
CA GLN A 43 -10.14 -4.90 4.95
C GLN A 43 -11.38 -4.11 5.39
N LYS A 44 -11.18 -2.97 6.07
CA LYS A 44 -12.28 -2.09 6.51
C LYS A 44 -13.06 -1.46 5.36
N LYS A 45 -12.38 -1.16 4.25
CA LYS A 45 -12.99 -0.54 3.07
C LYS A 45 -13.44 -1.58 2.04
N GLY A 46 -13.14 -2.86 2.23
CA GLY A 46 -13.38 -3.91 1.24
C GLY A 46 -12.50 -3.76 -0.01
N VAL A 47 -11.35 -3.10 0.11
CA VAL A 47 -10.39 -2.92 -0.98
C VAL A 47 -9.50 -4.15 -1.05
N ASN A 48 -9.21 -4.63 -2.25
CA ASN A 48 -8.26 -5.71 -2.44
C ASN A 48 -6.84 -5.21 -2.17
N LEU A 49 -6.25 -5.71 -1.08
CA LEU A 49 -4.90 -5.38 -0.65
C LEU A 49 -3.86 -5.67 -1.74
N ASP A 50 -3.99 -6.80 -2.43
CA ASP A 50 -3.03 -7.24 -3.43
C ASP A 50 -3.00 -6.28 -4.63
N LYS A 51 -4.18 -5.90 -5.11
CA LYS A 51 -4.35 -4.91 -6.19
C LYS A 51 -3.83 -3.54 -5.77
N LEU A 52 -4.08 -3.12 -4.53
CA LEU A 52 -3.59 -1.85 -4.01
C LEU A 52 -2.06 -1.86 -3.94
N LEU A 53 -1.45 -2.94 -3.46
CA LEU A 53 0.00 -3.07 -3.37
C LEU A 53 0.65 -3.10 -4.75
N GLN A 54 0.01 -3.71 -5.74
CA GLN A 54 0.46 -3.65 -7.13
C GLN A 54 0.46 -2.20 -7.66
N GLU A 55 -0.65 -1.46 -7.50
CA GLU A 55 -0.72 -0.06 -7.94
C GLU A 55 0.29 0.82 -7.20
N LEU A 56 0.48 0.59 -5.90
CA LEU A 56 1.49 1.27 -5.10
C LEU A 56 2.90 0.95 -5.60
N ASN A 57 3.17 -0.30 -5.96
CA ASN A 57 4.45 -0.71 -6.52
C ASN A 57 4.71 -0.10 -7.91
N GLU A 58 3.68 0.03 -8.75
CA GLU A 58 3.79 0.71 -10.05
C GLU A 58 4.11 2.21 -9.89
N VAL A 59 3.47 2.88 -8.93
CA VAL A 59 3.76 4.29 -8.62
C VAL A 59 5.11 4.45 -7.91
N ASN A 60 5.54 3.43 -7.17
CA ASN A 60 6.79 3.37 -6.44
C ASN A 60 7.88 2.57 -7.17
N ALA A 61 7.78 2.40 -8.49
CA ALA A 61 8.69 1.63 -9.35
C ALA A 61 10.16 2.13 -9.37
N GLY A 62 10.55 2.97 -8.41
CA GLY A 62 11.94 3.29 -8.10
C GLY A 62 12.48 2.71 -6.79
N ASN A 63 11.68 2.13 -5.87
CA ASN A 63 12.17 1.70 -4.55
C ASN A 63 11.47 0.51 -3.83
N ILE A 64 10.29 -0.01 -4.25
CA ILE A 64 9.57 -1.10 -3.51
C ILE A 64 9.73 -2.49 -4.19
N SER A 65 10.39 -2.57 -5.34
CA SER A 65 10.51 -3.81 -6.14
C SER A 65 11.26 -4.95 -5.46
N ASP A 66 12.01 -4.71 -4.40
CA ASP A 66 12.76 -5.78 -3.70
C ASP A 66 11.88 -6.57 -2.70
N GLN A 67 10.74 -6.02 -2.28
CA GLN A 67 10.03 -6.50 -1.07
C GLN A 67 8.68 -7.18 -1.34
N TYR A 68 8.15 -7.09 -2.55
CA TYR A 68 6.84 -7.68 -2.91
C TYR A 68 6.87 -8.50 -4.23
N ALA A 69 8.03 -8.61 -4.88
CA ALA A 69 8.19 -9.25 -6.20
C ALA A 69 8.04 -10.78 -6.21
N ASN A 70 7.87 -11.42 -5.04
CA ASN A 70 7.78 -12.88 -4.95
C ASN A 70 6.33 -13.41 -4.84
N LEU A 71 5.29 -12.58 -5.00
CA LEU A 71 3.88 -12.99 -4.88
C LEU A 71 3.11 -13.10 -6.21
N THR A 72 3.65 -12.62 -7.33
CA THR A 72 3.02 -12.77 -8.66
C THR A 72 3.76 -13.80 -9.50
N ALA A 73 3.74 -15.06 -9.07
CA ALA A 73 3.97 -16.20 -9.95
C ALA A 73 2.62 -16.88 -10.21
N VAL A 74 1.85 -16.34 -11.15
CA VAL A 74 0.79 -17.09 -11.83
C VAL A 74 0.90 -16.82 -13.34
N GLU A 75 1.55 -17.81 -13.98
CA GLU A 75 1.67 -18.12 -15.42
C GLU A 75 2.61 -17.26 -16.29
#